data_AF-A0A9W8FJ60-F1
#
_entry.id   AF-A0A9W8FJ60-F1
#
_cell.length_a   1.000
_cell.length_b   1.000
_cell.length_c   1.000
_cell.angle_alpha   90.00
_cell.angle_beta   90.00
_cell.angle_gamma   90.00
#
_symmetry.space_group_name_H-M   'P 1'
#
loop_
_entity.id
_entity.type
_entity.pdbx_description
1 polymer ?
#
loop_
_entity_poly.entity_id
_entity_poly.type
_entity_poly.pdbx_seq_one_letter_code
_entity_poly.pdbx_strand_id
1 'polypeptide(L)'
;MLSRTKVIYENCKVLDISGNLLFRTSQKRLDWYLTRNLATRLDSSTIQLTFQNKGTGRRGEDFYLQDMRNECSVCGTPENLTMHHIVPHQYRQHMEEAVKSHSSHDLLPLCIACHDEYEKSAMVLKMHVAACFDAPMDGRGWIERKDIARGRRAAAALLGTHVAGIPAPRVQELREVAGLAVDAYKNLFPSDMQHDPECSLSADPCVHDLGALCALPMRERGPAYVSHGEIVVDALLAAASSDTTKSGASKMCDSCSELADGGVVAFVAAWRCHFLKYAQPKSLPDYWDPSRPVYNGNSEEIG
;
A
#
# COMPACT_ATOMS: atom_id res chain seq x y z
N MET A 1 -12.97 -1.99 -2.26
CA MET A 1 -12.28 -1.97 -0.96
C MET A 1 -13.03 -2.86 0.02
N LEU A 2 -12.35 -3.68 0.82
CA LEU A 2 -13.02 -4.55 1.79
C LEU A 2 -13.03 -3.88 3.18
N SER A 3 -14.19 -3.84 3.82
CA SER A 3 -14.30 -3.36 5.20
C SER A 3 -13.67 -4.36 6.18
N ARG A 4 -13.22 -3.86 7.32
CA ARG A 4 -12.73 -4.70 8.41
C ARG A 4 -13.90 -5.31 9.17
N THR A 5 -13.82 -6.61 9.39
CA THR A 5 -14.78 -7.37 10.21
C THR A 5 -14.44 -7.34 11.69
N LYS A 6 -13.19 -7.04 12.04
CA LYS A 6 -12.71 -6.89 13.42
C LYS A 6 -12.53 -5.42 13.76
N VAL A 7 -12.80 -5.12 15.04
CA VAL A 7 -12.45 -3.84 15.67
C VAL A 7 -11.00 -3.47 15.33
N ILE A 8 -10.77 -2.19 15.02
CA ILE A 8 -9.45 -1.68 14.62
C ILE A 8 -8.57 -1.50 15.87
N TYR A 9 -9.12 -0.82 16.86
CA TYR A 9 -8.43 -0.46 18.10
C TYR A 9 -9.13 -1.11 19.30
N GLU A 10 -8.48 -2.09 19.92
CA GLU A 10 -8.94 -2.68 21.18
C GLU A 10 -8.42 -1.90 22.41
N ASN A 11 -7.46 -0.99 22.19
CA ASN A 11 -6.93 -0.05 23.19
C ASN A 11 -6.40 -0.67 24.51
N CYS A 12 -6.05 -1.96 24.51
CA CYS A 12 -5.49 -2.62 25.69
C CYS A 12 -4.20 -1.93 26.15
N LYS A 13 -3.98 -1.85 27.46
CA LYS A 13 -2.89 -1.09 28.10
C LYS A 13 -1.76 -2.00 28.54
N VAL A 14 -0.53 -1.61 28.22
CA VAL A 14 0.68 -2.25 28.76
C VAL A 14 1.43 -1.24 29.61
N LEU A 15 1.58 -1.54 30.90
CA LEU A 15 2.28 -0.71 31.87
C LEU A 15 3.71 -1.21 32.08
N ASP A 16 4.63 -0.30 32.40
CA ASP A 16 5.98 -0.66 32.87
C ASP A 16 5.95 -1.26 34.28
N ILE A 17 7.09 -1.76 34.74
CA ILE A 17 7.21 -2.35 36.08
C ILE A 17 6.85 -1.36 37.21
N SER A 18 6.95 -0.05 36.96
CA SER A 18 6.58 1.02 37.89
C SER A 18 5.11 1.45 37.79
N GLY A 19 4.32 0.84 36.89
CA GLY A 19 2.90 1.12 36.70
C GLY A 19 2.58 2.27 35.73
N ASN A 20 3.56 2.82 35.01
CA ASN A 20 3.30 3.86 34.00
C ASN A 20 2.90 3.24 32.66
N LEU A 21 2.00 3.89 31.91
CA LEU A 21 1.59 3.43 30.58
C LEU A 21 2.75 3.52 29.58
N LEU A 22 3.12 2.37 28.99
CA LEU A 22 4.16 2.29 27.95
C LEU A 22 3.60 2.43 26.54
N PHE A 23 2.54 1.68 26.24
CA PHE A 23 1.88 1.69 24.93
C PHE A 23 0.52 0.99 25.00
N ARG A 24 -0.25 1.15 23.91
CA ARG A 24 -1.51 0.44 23.70
C ARG A 24 -1.40 -0.62 22.61
N THR A 25 -2.23 -1.65 22.72
CA THR A 25 -2.15 -2.80 21.82
C THR A 25 -3.47 -3.57 21.70
N SER A 26 -3.49 -4.57 20.82
CA SER A 26 -4.53 -5.58 20.70
C SER A 26 -4.53 -6.61 21.83
N GLN A 27 -5.68 -7.23 22.06
CA GLN A 27 -5.89 -8.34 22.99
C GLN A 27 -4.95 -9.50 22.68
N LYS A 28 -4.79 -9.84 21.39
CA LYS A 28 -3.86 -10.90 20.93
C LYS A 28 -2.43 -10.67 21.44
N ARG A 29 -1.96 -9.42 21.43
CA ARG A 29 -0.60 -9.12 21.92
C ARG A 29 -0.55 -9.14 23.44
N LEU A 30 -1.59 -8.67 24.11
CA LEU A 30 -1.72 -8.77 25.57
C LEU A 30 -1.61 -10.22 26.03
N ASP A 31 -2.34 -11.13 25.38
CA ASP A 31 -2.32 -12.56 25.68
C ASP A 31 -0.94 -13.19 25.39
N TRP A 32 -0.22 -12.71 24.37
CA TRP A 32 1.16 -13.13 24.10
C TRP A 32 2.12 -12.81 25.27
N TYR A 33 1.97 -11.66 25.93
CA TYR A 33 2.78 -11.32 27.11
C TYR A 33 2.44 -12.21 28.31
N LEU A 34 1.14 -12.44 28.54
CA LEU A 34 0.66 -13.26 29.66
C LEU A 34 1.08 -14.72 29.52
N THR A 35 0.89 -15.32 28.34
CA THR A 35 1.23 -16.73 28.06
C THR A 35 2.73 -17.03 28.21
N ARG A 36 3.58 -16.00 28.15
CA ARG A 36 5.04 -16.12 28.32
C ARG A 36 5.51 -15.69 29.71
N ASN A 37 4.61 -15.41 30.65
CA ASN A 37 4.93 -14.92 31.99
C ASN A 37 5.78 -13.62 31.98
N LEU A 38 5.59 -12.77 30.97
CA LEU A 38 6.29 -11.49 30.82
C LEU A 38 5.55 -10.30 31.47
N ALA A 39 4.33 -10.54 31.92
CA ALA A 39 3.46 -9.54 32.53
C ALA A 39 2.46 -10.19 33.48
N THR A 40 1.96 -9.41 34.44
CA THR A 40 0.81 -9.77 35.28
C THR A 40 -0.44 -9.06 34.77
N ARG A 41 -1.58 -9.72 34.89
CA ARG A 41 -2.88 -9.13 34.55
C ARG A 41 -3.36 -8.27 35.70
N LEU A 42 -3.68 -7.00 35.42
CA LEU A 42 -4.31 -6.09 36.38
C LEU A 42 -5.83 -6.07 36.22
N ASP A 43 -6.31 -6.02 34.97
CA ASP A 43 -7.74 -6.09 34.64
C ASP A 43 -7.98 -6.81 33.29
N SER A 44 -9.20 -6.73 32.76
CA SER A 44 -9.55 -7.38 31.49
C SER A 44 -8.75 -6.87 30.29
N SER A 45 -8.32 -5.61 30.31
CA SER A 45 -7.66 -4.88 29.22
C SER A 45 -6.27 -4.32 29.56
N THR A 46 -5.79 -4.51 30.79
CA THR A 46 -4.51 -3.95 31.27
C THR A 46 -3.58 -5.03 31.81
N ILE A 47 -2.33 -4.99 31.38
CA ILE A 47 -1.22 -5.79 31.93
C ILE A 47 -0.07 -4.91 32.40
N GLN A 48 0.70 -5.39 33.37
CA GLN A 48 1.90 -4.75 33.87
C GLN A 48 3.11 -5.67 33.64
N LEU A 49 4.17 -5.15 33.04
CA LEU A 49 5.40 -5.93 32.81
C LEU A 49 6.04 -6.34 34.14
N THR A 50 6.58 -7.56 34.18
CA THR A 50 7.31 -8.10 35.35
C THR A 50 8.80 -7.79 35.33
N PHE A 51 9.27 -7.04 34.33
CA PHE A 51 10.67 -6.69 34.12
C PHE A 51 10.82 -5.23 33.68
N GLN A 52 12.01 -4.68 33.88
CA GLN A 52 12.34 -3.33 33.43
C GLN A 52 12.45 -3.29 31.89
N ASN A 53 11.60 -2.48 31.24
CA ASN A 53 11.72 -2.26 29.80
C ASN A 53 12.96 -1.40 29.47
N LYS A 54 13.48 -1.55 28.25
CA LYS A 54 14.55 -0.68 27.75
C LYS A 54 13.97 0.68 27.33
N GLY A 55 14.67 1.75 27.69
CA GLY A 55 14.27 3.13 27.38
C GLY A 55 12.99 3.58 28.09
N THR A 56 12.51 4.77 27.74
CA THR A 56 11.30 5.36 28.33
C THR A 56 10.01 4.94 27.62
N GLY A 57 10.10 4.07 26.60
CA GLY A 57 8.95 3.71 25.76
C GLY A 57 8.50 4.90 24.91
N ARG A 58 7.18 5.12 24.80
CA ARG A 58 6.58 6.27 24.11
C ARG A 58 6.12 7.36 25.08
N ARG A 59 6.79 7.47 26.24
CA ARG A 59 6.43 8.44 27.29
C ARG A 59 6.56 9.87 26.74
N GLY A 60 5.52 10.68 26.93
CA GLY A 60 5.43 12.03 26.38
C GLY A 60 4.99 12.10 24.91
N GLU A 61 4.75 10.95 24.26
CA GLU A 61 4.16 10.92 22.93
C GLU A 61 2.66 10.63 23.00
N ASP A 62 1.89 11.61 23.45
CA ASP A 62 0.45 11.47 23.78
C ASP A 62 -0.39 10.86 22.65
N PHE A 63 -0.02 11.13 21.40
CA PHE A 63 -0.66 10.53 20.24
C PHE A 63 -0.70 9.00 20.28
N TYR A 64 0.35 8.34 20.77
CA TYR A 64 0.43 6.88 20.83
C TYR A 64 -0.10 6.29 22.14
N LEU A 65 -0.35 7.14 23.14
CA LEU A 65 -0.83 6.75 24.46
C LEU A 65 -2.34 7.04 24.65
N GLN A 66 -2.96 7.80 23.75
CA GLN A 66 -4.41 8.04 23.76
C GLN A 66 -5.23 6.79 23.40
N ASP A 67 -6.50 6.78 23.80
CA ASP A 67 -7.47 5.81 23.27
C ASP A 67 -7.86 6.18 21.83
N MET A 68 -7.75 5.22 20.92
CA MET A 68 -8.11 5.42 19.51
C MET A 68 -9.57 5.03 19.27
N ARG A 69 -10.31 5.85 18.54
CA ARG A 69 -11.74 5.61 18.26
C ARG A 69 -11.92 4.70 17.04
N ASN A 70 -12.87 3.79 17.11
CA ASN A 70 -13.26 2.92 16.00
C ASN A 70 -14.37 3.57 15.18
N GLU A 71 -14.06 4.72 14.59
CA GLU A 71 -15.00 5.49 13.76
C GLU A 71 -14.26 6.15 12.60
N CYS A 72 -14.98 6.45 11.52
CA CYS A 72 -14.42 7.12 10.36
C CYS A 72 -13.95 8.53 10.76
N SER A 73 -12.67 8.83 10.54
CA SER A 73 -12.12 10.15 10.85
C SER A 73 -12.76 11.29 10.04
N VAL A 74 -13.45 10.96 8.94
CA VAL A 74 -14.17 11.93 8.11
C VAL A 74 -15.59 12.18 8.58
N CYS A 75 -16.44 11.15 8.59
CA CYS A 75 -17.87 11.33 8.87
C CYS A 75 -18.31 10.85 10.27
N GLY A 76 -17.44 10.20 11.04
CA GLY A 76 -17.74 9.69 12.38
C GLY A 76 -18.53 8.37 12.40
N THR A 77 -18.85 7.75 11.25
CA THR A 77 -19.55 6.45 11.27
C THR A 77 -18.64 5.34 11.82
N PRO A 78 -19.13 4.45 12.71
CA PRO A 78 -18.37 3.28 13.17
C PRO A 78 -18.40 2.10 12.17
N GLU A 79 -19.13 2.25 11.06
CA GLU A 79 -19.41 1.15 10.14
C GLU A 79 -18.47 1.13 8.92
N ASN A 80 -18.28 -0.07 8.37
CA ASN A 80 -17.56 -0.29 7.11
C ASN A 80 -16.17 0.35 7.07
N LEU A 81 -15.46 0.29 8.21
CA LEU A 81 -14.17 0.93 8.37
C LEU A 81 -13.06 0.18 7.64
N THR A 82 -12.11 0.95 7.14
CA THR A 82 -10.88 0.58 6.48
C THR A 82 -9.74 1.36 7.10
N MET A 83 -8.49 0.93 6.93
CA MET A 83 -7.33 1.71 7.38
C MET A 83 -6.72 2.45 6.18
N HIS A 84 -6.85 3.76 6.18
CA HIS A 84 -6.31 4.63 5.14
C HIS A 84 -4.90 5.10 5.50
N HIS A 85 -3.99 5.01 4.53
CA HIS A 85 -2.65 5.56 4.63
C HIS A 85 -2.65 6.98 4.05
N ILE A 86 -2.57 8.01 4.90
CA ILE A 86 -2.55 9.43 4.48
C ILE A 86 -1.39 9.67 3.53
N VAL A 87 -0.20 9.16 3.88
CA VAL A 87 0.94 9.06 2.96
C VAL A 87 0.83 7.72 2.24
N PRO A 88 0.55 7.69 0.93
CA PRO A 88 0.28 6.44 0.22
C PRO A 88 1.42 5.42 0.38
N HIS A 89 1.04 4.16 0.62
CA HIS A 89 2.00 3.06 0.79
C HIS A 89 2.98 2.95 -0.38
N GLN A 90 2.50 3.25 -1.60
CA GLN A 90 3.33 3.23 -2.81
C GLN A 90 4.59 4.09 -2.70
N TYR A 91 4.57 5.19 -1.92
CA TYR A 91 5.74 6.03 -1.66
C TYR A 91 6.44 5.61 -0.37
N ARG A 92 5.67 5.41 0.70
CA ARG A 92 6.24 5.16 2.04
C ARG A 92 7.14 3.93 2.07
N GLN A 93 6.84 2.89 1.30
CA GLN A 93 7.69 1.69 1.23
C GLN A 93 9.10 1.93 0.64
N HIS A 94 9.35 3.08 0.02
CA HIS A 94 10.67 3.47 -0.50
C HIS A 94 11.39 4.49 0.39
N MET A 95 10.72 5.09 1.39
CA MET A 95 11.34 6.07 2.31
C MET A 95 12.37 5.41 3.24
N GLU A 96 13.14 6.19 3.99
CA GLU A 96 14.08 5.66 4.98
C GLU A 96 13.37 4.92 6.13
N GLU A 97 14.05 3.99 6.78
CA GLU A 97 13.47 3.15 7.85
C GLU A 97 12.92 3.98 9.02
N ALA A 98 13.59 5.09 9.35
CA ALA A 98 13.14 6.04 10.36
C ALA A 98 11.73 6.58 10.07
N VAL A 99 11.38 6.76 8.80
CA VAL A 99 10.06 7.25 8.37
C VAL A 99 9.05 6.10 8.23
N LYS A 100 9.50 4.95 7.70
CA LYS A 100 8.67 3.75 7.49
C LYS A 100 8.09 3.20 8.79
N SER A 101 8.93 3.08 9.82
CA SER A 101 8.61 2.47 11.11
C SER A 101 7.63 3.29 11.96
N HIS A 102 7.44 4.58 11.65
CA HIS A 102 6.55 5.51 12.39
C HIS A 102 5.23 5.79 11.65
N SER A 103 4.76 4.80 10.88
CA SER A 103 3.61 4.99 9.99
C SER A 103 2.26 5.21 10.66
N SER A 104 2.12 4.86 11.95
CA SER A 104 0.86 4.90 12.70
C SER A 104 0.27 6.29 12.86
N HIS A 105 1.07 7.36 12.79
CA HIS A 105 0.55 8.73 12.80
C HIS A 105 -0.27 9.04 11.54
N ASP A 106 0.07 8.42 10.42
CA ASP A 106 -0.54 8.67 9.11
C ASP A 106 -1.47 7.52 8.69
N LEU A 107 -2.01 6.81 9.67
CA LEU A 107 -2.93 5.70 9.51
C LEU A 107 -4.24 6.03 10.23
N LEU A 108 -5.29 6.30 9.46
CA LEU A 108 -6.58 6.68 10.01
C LEU A 108 -7.70 5.72 9.59
N PRO A 109 -8.67 5.45 10.47
CA PRO A 109 -9.88 4.71 10.11
C PRO A 109 -10.77 5.55 9.20
N LEU A 110 -11.13 5.05 8.03
CA LEU A 110 -12.12 5.67 7.12
C LEU A 110 -13.17 4.63 6.72
N CYS A 111 -14.44 5.03 6.65
CA CYS A 111 -15.44 4.18 6.01
C CYS A 111 -15.19 4.12 4.50
N ILE A 112 -15.65 3.05 3.83
CA ILE A 112 -15.46 2.83 2.39
C ILE A 112 -15.86 4.09 1.57
N ALA A 113 -17.01 4.70 1.86
CA ALA A 113 -17.50 5.85 1.12
C ALA A 113 -16.56 7.07 1.20
N CYS A 114 -16.09 7.43 2.40
CA CYS A 114 -15.15 8.54 2.58
C CYS A 114 -13.77 8.23 2.00
N HIS A 115 -13.34 6.98 2.08
CA HIS A 115 -12.06 6.55 1.50
C HIS A 115 -12.10 6.64 -0.03
N ASP A 116 -13.13 6.08 -0.68
CA ASP A 116 -13.28 6.13 -2.13
C ASP A 116 -13.42 7.58 -2.64
N GLU A 117 -14.12 8.45 -1.92
CA GLU A 117 -14.25 9.87 -2.28
C GLU A 117 -12.91 10.61 -2.17
N TYR A 118 -12.18 10.44 -1.06
CA TYR A 118 -10.86 11.05 -0.91
C TYR A 118 -9.86 10.53 -1.95
N GLU A 119 -9.92 9.24 -2.29
CA GLU A 119 -9.00 8.62 -3.24
C GLU A 119 -9.07 9.28 -4.63
N LYS A 120 -10.23 9.83 -5.03
CA LYS A 120 -10.34 10.63 -6.26
C LYS A 120 -9.43 11.86 -6.23
N SER A 121 -9.43 12.60 -5.12
CA SER A 121 -8.55 13.77 -4.93
C SER A 121 -7.09 13.34 -4.79
N ALA A 122 -6.83 12.26 -4.05
CA ALA A 122 -5.49 11.69 -3.91
C ALA A 122 -4.90 11.28 -5.27
N MET A 123 -5.72 10.71 -6.16
CA MET A 123 -5.28 10.34 -7.51
C MET A 123 -4.87 11.56 -8.35
N VAL A 124 -5.58 12.69 -8.23
CA VAL A 124 -5.18 13.94 -8.89
C VAL A 124 -3.81 14.40 -8.41
N LEU A 125 -3.53 14.34 -7.11
CA LEU A 125 -2.20 14.66 -6.57
C LEU A 125 -1.13 13.67 -7.06
N LYS A 126 -1.42 12.36 -7.08
CA LYS A 126 -0.49 11.34 -7.61
C LYS A 126 -0.13 11.60 -9.07
N MET A 127 -1.12 11.93 -9.91
CA MET A 127 -0.90 12.27 -11.32
C MET A 127 -0.07 13.55 -11.47
N HIS A 128 -0.29 14.55 -10.62
CA HIS A 128 0.51 15.77 -10.62
C HIS A 128 1.98 15.48 -10.24
N VAL A 129 2.19 14.71 -9.17
CA VAL A 129 3.53 14.24 -8.75
C VAL A 129 4.19 13.43 -9.86
N ALA A 130 3.47 12.51 -10.51
CA ALA A 130 3.97 11.72 -11.63
C ALA A 130 4.50 12.60 -12.78
N ALA A 131 3.75 13.66 -13.14
CA ALA A 131 4.18 14.59 -14.18
C ALA A 131 5.40 15.43 -13.74
N CYS A 132 5.42 15.92 -12.50
CA CYS A 132 6.50 16.76 -11.99
C CYS A 132 7.84 16.05 -11.88
N PHE A 133 7.84 14.81 -11.39
CA PHE A 133 9.06 14.03 -11.13
C PHE A 133 9.44 13.12 -12.31
N ASP A 134 8.75 13.26 -13.45
CA ASP A 134 8.87 12.35 -14.60
C ASP A 134 8.81 10.88 -14.16
N ALA A 135 7.80 10.55 -13.35
CA ALA A 135 7.61 9.26 -12.72
C ALA A 135 6.27 8.66 -13.18
N PRO A 136 6.21 7.91 -14.30
CA PRO A 136 4.98 7.31 -14.80
C PRO A 136 4.28 6.48 -13.72
N MET A 137 2.94 6.51 -13.66
CA MET A 137 2.16 5.81 -12.63
C MET A 137 2.37 4.29 -12.64
N ASP A 138 2.67 3.71 -13.80
CA ASP A 138 3.02 2.29 -13.95
C ASP A 138 4.52 2.01 -13.75
N GLY A 139 5.35 3.03 -13.53
CA GLY A 139 6.81 2.89 -13.41
C GLY A 139 7.53 2.82 -14.77
N ARG A 140 8.84 2.52 -14.73
CA ARG A 140 9.70 2.38 -15.92
C ARG A 140 10.29 0.97 -15.99
N GLY A 141 10.88 0.60 -17.13
CA GLY A 141 11.58 -0.68 -17.28
C GLY A 141 10.67 -1.91 -17.48
N TRP A 142 9.46 -1.69 -18.00
CA TRP A 142 8.58 -2.78 -18.46
C TRP A 142 9.16 -3.51 -19.68
N ILE A 143 8.99 -4.83 -19.73
CA ILE A 143 9.32 -5.67 -20.88
C ILE A 143 8.03 -6.22 -21.50
N GLU A 144 7.92 -6.11 -22.81
CA GLU A 144 6.82 -6.68 -23.59
C GLU A 144 6.92 -8.21 -23.65
N ARG A 145 5.86 -8.89 -23.22
CA ARG A 145 5.71 -10.35 -23.31
C ARG A 145 5.27 -10.78 -24.71
N LYS A 146 6.20 -10.67 -25.66
CA LYS A 146 5.97 -11.10 -27.06
C LYS A 146 5.74 -12.61 -27.18
N ASP A 147 6.30 -13.37 -26.23
CA ASP A 147 6.20 -14.82 -26.06
C ASP A 147 4.75 -15.29 -25.85
N ILE A 148 3.91 -14.52 -25.15
CA ILE A 148 2.48 -14.87 -24.93
C ILE A 148 1.55 -14.23 -25.96
N ALA A 149 1.99 -13.18 -26.66
CA ALA A 149 1.11 -12.32 -27.44
C ALA A 149 0.34 -13.09 -28.54
N ARG A 150 0.98 -14.10 -29.16
CA ARG A 150 0.35 -14.95 -30.17
C ARG A 150 -0.75 -15.84 -29.56
N GLY A 151 -0.42 -16.58 -28.50
CA GLY A 151 -1.36 -17.45 -27.80
C GLY A 151 -2.56 -16.68 -27.25
N ARG A 152 -2.30 -15.51 -26.66
CA ARG A 152 -3.34 -14.65 -26.09
C ARG A 152 -4.32 -14.12 -27.14
N ARG A 153 -3.81 -13.69 -28.30
CA ARG A 153 -4.68 -13.28 -29.43
C ARG A 153 -5.50 -14.46 -29.96
N ALA A 154 -4.92 -15.66 -30.00
CA ALA A 154 -5.64 -16.85 -30.42
C ALA A 154 -6.77 -17.21 -29.44
N ALA A 155 -6.49 -17.19 -28.13
CA ALA A 155 -7.50 -17.39 -27.10
C ALA A 155 -8.60 -16.34 -27.15
N ALA A 156 -8.26 -15.05 -27.30
CA ALA A 156 -9.25 -13.99 -27.43
C ALA A 156 -10.17 -14.17 -28.66
N ALA A 157 -9.62 -14.64 -29.79
CA ALA A 157 -10.41 -14.93 -30.98
C ALA A 157 -11.36 -16.12 -30.78
N LEU A 158 -10.92 -17.17 -30.06
CA LEU A 158 -11.74 -18.34 -29.73
C LEU A 158 -12.85 -18.02 -28.73
N LEU A 159 -12.61 -17.10 -27.79
CA LEU A 159 -13.61 -16.62 -26.83
C LEU A 159 -14.54 -15.52 -27.41
N GLY A 160 -14.20 -15.00 -28.59
CA GLY A 160 -14.93 -13.90 -29.21
C GLY A 160 -16.32 -14.31 -29.71
N THR A 161 -17.25 -13.36 -29.70
CA THR A 161 -18.63 -13.54 -30.18
C THR A 161 -18.73 -13.94 -31.66
N HIS A 162 -17.68 -13.66 -32.45
CA HIS A 162 -17.62 -13.95 -33.88
C HIS A 162 -16.97 -15.31 -34.22
N VAL A 163 -16.65 -16.15 -33.23
CA VAL A 163 -15.99 -17.44 -33.47
C VAL A 163 -16.74 -18.33 -34.47
N ALA A 164 -18.08 -18.28 -34.49
CA ALA A 164 -18.93 -19.02 -35.43
C ALA A 164 -18.73 -18.62 -36.91
N GLY A 165 -18.21 -17.42 -37.17
CA GLY A 165 -17.88 -16.93 -38.51
C GLY A 165 -16.45 -17.25 -38.95
N ILE A 166 -15.63 -17.85 -38.08
CA ILE A 166 -14.25 -18.23 -38.40
C ILE A 166 -14.27 -19.59 -39.11
N PRO A 167 -13.64 -19.74 -40.30
CA PRO A 167 -13.58 -21.02 -40.99
C PRO A 167 -12.98 -22.12 -40.11
N ALA A 168 -13.54 -23.33 -40.16
CA ALA A 168 -13.12 -24.45 -39.32
C ALA A 168 -11.60 -24.73 -39.33
N PRO A 169 -10.88 -24.67 -40.47
CA PRO A 169 -9.43 -24.84 -40.48
C PRO A 169 -8.69 -23.78 -39.66
N ARG A 170 -9.19 -22.54 -39.69
CA ARG A 170 -8.62 -21.43 -38.93
C ARG A 170 -8.93 -21.56 -37.43
N VAL A 171 -10.12 -22.04 -37.07
CA VAL A 171 -10.45 -22.33 -35.66
C VAL A 171 -9.49 -23.37 -35.08
N GLN A 172 -9.18 -24.44 -35.84
CA GLN A 172 -8.25 -25.46 -35.39
C GLN A 172 -6.83 -24.90 -35.19
N GLU A 173 -6.32 -24.11 -36.13
CA GLU A 173 -5.01 -23.45 -35.99
C GLU A 173 -4.96 -22.55 -34.73
N LEU A 174 -6.04 -21.81 -34.45
CA LEU A 174 -6.12 -20.97 -33.25
C LEU A 174 -6.11 -21.82 -31.97
N ARG A 175 -6.78 -22.98 -31.96
CA ARG A 175 -6.78 -23.91 -30.82
C ARG A 175 -5.40 -24.46 -30.55
N GLU A 176 -4.68 -24.88 -31.59
CA GLU A 176 -3.30 -25.36 -31.46
C GLU A 176 -2.36 -24.28 -30.90
N VAL A 177 -2.43 -23.07 -31.45
CA VAL A 177 -1.63 -21.93 -30.98
C VAL A 177 -1.95 -21.56 -29.53
N ALA A 178 -3.23 -21.56 -29.15
CA ALA A 178 -3.64 -21.30 -27.78
C ALA A 178 -3.21 -22.42 -26.84
N GLY A 179 -3.39 -23.69 -27.23
CA GLY A 179 -3.01 -24.87 -26.45
C GLY A 179 -1.52 -24.92 -26.13
N LEU A 180 -0.66 -24.69 -27.12
CA LEU A 180 0.79 -24.59 -26.90
C LEU A 180 1.16 -23.49 -25.89
N ALA A 181 0.46 -22.35 -25.94
CA ALA A 181 0.68 -21.26 -24.99
C ALA A 181 0.14 -21.59 -23.59
N VAL A 182 -1.02 -22.25 -23.49
CA VAL A 182 -1.55 -22.75 -22.21
C VAL A 182 -0.54 -23.69 -21.57
N ASP A 183 -0.02 -24.67 -22.31
CA ASP A 183 0.96 -25.61 -21.77
C ASP A 183 2.25 -24.93 -21.30
N ALA A 184 2.73 -23.95 -22.07
CA ALA A 184 3.94 -23.21 -21.72
C ALA A 184 3.76 -22.30 -20.49
N TYR A 185 2.56 -21.74 -20.27
CA TYR A 185 2.35 -20.66 -19.29
C TYR A 185 1.32 -20.96 -18.20
N LYS A 186 0.75 -22.16 -18.13
CA LYS A 186 -0.25 -22.55 -17.10
C LYS A 186 0.20 -22.31 -15.66
N ASN A 187 1.51 -22.43 -15.40
CA ASN A 187 2.09 -22.16 -14.08
C ASN A 187 2.00 -20.67 -13.67
N LEU A 188 1.70 -19.78 -14.61
CA LEU A 188 1.55 -18.34 -14.39
C LEU A 188 0.08 -17.91 -14.24
N PHE A 189 -0.88 -18.83 -14.32
CA PHE A 189 -2.29 -18.50 -14.22
C PHE A 189 -2.66 -18.05 -12.78
N PRO A 190 -3.57 -17.06 -12.65
CA PRO A 190 -4.06 -16.59 -11.35
C PRO A 190 -4.55 -17.74 -10.47
N SER A 191 -4.33 -17.67 -9.16
CA SER A 191 -4.68 -18.75 -8.23
C SER A 191 -6.18 -19.07 -8.16
N ASP A 192 -7.01 -18.06 -8.38
CA ASP A 192 -8.46 -18.16 -8.52
C ASP A 192 -8.91 -18.72 -9.89
N MET A 193 -7.97 -18.91 -10.81
CA MET A 193 -8.12 -19.52 -12.13
C MET A 193 -7.16 -20.70 -12.31
N GLN A 194 -6.81 -21.40 -11.22
CA GLN A 194 -5.99 -22.62 -11.28
C GLN A 194 -6.89 -23.87 -11.41
N HIS A 195 -6.72 -24.56 -12.54
CA HIS A 195 -7.12 -25.92 -12.92
C HIS A 195 -8.46 -26.47 -12.41
N ASP A 196 -9.46 -26.54 -13.31
CA ASP A 196 -10.58 -27.48 -13.17
C ASP A 196 -10.08 -28.90 -13.54
N PRO A 197 -10.06 -29.87 -12.60
CA PRO A 197 -9.61 -31.23 -12.87
C PRO A 197 -10.36 -31.92 -14.02
N GLU A 198 -11.61 -31.52 -14.32
CA GLU A 198 -12.43 -32.12 -15.38
C GLU A 198 -12.02 -31.67 -16.80
N CYS A 199 -11.33 -30.53 -16.93
CA CYS A 199 -10.87 -30.01 -18.22
C CYS A 199 -9.63 -30.77 -18.77
N SER A 200 -8.96 -31.57 -17.94
CA SER A 200 -7.66 -32.23 -18.23
C SER A 200 -7.68 -33.37 -19.27
N LEU A 201 -8.85 -33.77 -19.77
CA LEU A 201 -9.00 -34.97 -20.61
C LEU A 201 -9.05 -34.67 -22.11
N SER A 202 -9.14 -33.40 -22.53
CA SER A 202 -9.08 -33.00 -23.93
C SER A 202 -7.71 -32.42 -24.29
N ALA A 203 -7.22 -32.73 -25.49
CA ALA A 203 -6.02 -32.08 -26.05
C ALA A 203 -6.26 -30.59 -26.41
N ASP A 204 -7.52 -30.17 -26.49
CA ASP A 204 -7.91 -28.79 -26.74
C ASP A 204 -8.01 -27.98 -25.43
N PRO A 205 -7.54 -26.72 -25.41
CA PRO A 205 -7.69 -25.85 -24.25
C PRO A 205 -9.16 -25.52 -23.98
N CYS A 206 -9.63 -25.71 -22.75
CA CYS A 206 -11.00 -25.35 -22.41
C CYS A 206 -11.18 -23.83 -22.27
N VAL A 207 -12.44 -23.40 -22.22
CA VAL A 207 -12.84 -21.99 -22.08
C VAL A 207 -12.14 -21.32 -20.89
N HIS A 208 -11.96 -22.06 -19.79
CA HIS A 208 -11.26 -21.57 -18.61
C HIS A 208 -9.77 -21.28 -18.89
N ASP A 209 -9.05 -22.20 -19.53
CA ASP A 209 -7.63 -22.01 -19.89
C ASP A 209 -7.42 -20.86 -20.87
N LEU A 210 -8.33 -20.73 -21.85
CA LEU A 210 -8.34 -19.60 -22.77
C LEU A 210 -8.56 -18.27 -22.02
N GLY A 211 -9.46 -18.28 -21.02
CA GLY A 211 -9.72 -17.13 -20.15
C GLY A 211 -8.51 -16.74 -19.32
N ALA A 212 -7.87 -17.72 -18.68
CA ALA A 212 -6.66 -17.52 -17.87
C ALA A 212 -5.48 -17.01 -18.73
N LEU A 213 -5.30 -17.55 -19.94
CA LEU A 213 -4.29 -17.08 -20.89
C LEU A 213 -4.56 -15.61 -21.31
N CYS A 214 -5.82 -15.25 -21.56
CA CYS A 214 -6.24 -13.87 -21.84
C CYS A 214 -5.96 -12.91 -20.67
N ALA A 215 -6.09 -13.39 -19.43
CA ALA A 215 -5.85 -12.61 -18.22
C ALA A 215 -4.35 -12.37 -17.94
N LEU A 216 -3.44 -13.09 -18.60
CA LEU A 216 -2.00 -12.85 -18.42
C LEU A 216 -1.60 -11.42 -18.87
N PRO A 217 -0.74 -10.74 -18.08
CA PRO A 217 -0.32 -9.37 -18.39
C PRO A 217 0.58 -9.33 -19.63
N MET A 218 0.36 -8.36 -20.53
CA MET A 218 1.18 -8.17 -21.74
C MET A 218 2.60 -7.67 -21.46
N ARG A 219 2.81 -7.09 -20.29
CA ARG A 219 4.08 -6.52 -19.88
C ARG A 219 4.45 -7.11 -18.54
N GLU A 220 5.74 -7.34 -18.34
CA GLU A 220 6.31 -7.77 -17.07
C GLU A 220 7.40 -6.83 -16.61
N ARG A 221 7.74 -6.90 -15.32
CA ARG A 221 8.81 -6.08 -14.74
C ARG A 221 10.15 -6.62 -15.21
N GLY A 222 10.90 -5.82 -15.96
CA GLY A 222 12.26 -6.16 -16.36
C GLY A 222 13.29 -5.97 -15.26
N PRO A 223 14.56 -6.33 -15.52
CA PRO A 223 15.65 -6.13 -14.56
C PRO A 223 15.91 -4.66 -14.19
N ALA A 224 15.57 -3.73 -15.09
CA ALA A 224 15.66 -2.29 -14.88
C ALA A 224 14.31 -1.68 -14.45
N TYR A 225 13.36 -2.49 -13.98
CA TYR A 225 12.08 -1.98 -13.54
C TYR A 225 12.23 -1.15 -12.26
N VAL A 226 11.69 0.06 -12.29
CA VAL A 226 11.63 0.97 -11.14
C VAL A 226 10.20 1.46 -11.00
N SER A 227 9.65 1.37 -9.80
CA SER A 227 8.24 1.75 -9.57
C SER A 227 8.06 3.27 -9.54
N HIS A 228 6.83 3.74 -9.79
CA HIS A 228 6.47 5.16 -9.62
C HIS A 228 6.94 5.74 -8.28
N GLY A 229 6.66 5.02 -7.19
CA GLY A 229 6.95 5.50 -5.84
C GLY A 229 8.43 5.56 -5.52
N GLU A 230 9.21 4.62 -6.07
CA GLU A 230 10.67 4.59 -5.95
C GLU A 230 11.29 5.78 -6.69
N ILE A 231 10.91 6.03 -7.94
CA ILE A 231 11.39 7.20 -8.72
C ILE A 231 11.15 8.51 -7.96
N VAL A 232 9.94 8.69 -7.41
CA VAL A 232 9.59 9.91 -6.67
C VAL A 232 10.42 10.03 -5.40
N VAL A 233 10.53 8.96 -4.60
CA VAL A 233 11.25 9.03 -3.32
C VAL A 233 12.75 9.21 -3.54
N ASP A 234 13.34 8.55 -4.52
CA ASP A 234 14.75 8.74 -4.89
C ASP A 234 15.02 10.20 -5.29
N ALA A 235 14.12 10.81 -6.06
CA ALA A 235 14.23 12.23 -6.42
C ALA A 235 14.14 13.15 -5.19
N LEU A 236 13.25 12.86 -4.24
CA LEU A 236 13.11 13.61 -2.99
C LEU A 236 14.36 13.51 -2.11
N LEU A 237 14.99 12.33 -2.05
CA LEU A 237 16.22 12.09 -1.27
C LEU A 237 17.44 12.75 -1.94
N ALA A 238 17.52 12.69 -3.28
CA ALA A 238 18.60 13.31 -4.04
C ALA A 238 18.59 14.84 -3.91
N ALA A 239 17.41 15.47 -4.02
CA ALA A 239 17.26 16.92 -3.91
C ALA A 239 17.67 17.44 -2.52
N ALA A 240 17.35 16.69 -1.45
CA ALA A 240 17.73 17.04 -0.08
C ALA A 240 19.24 16.91 0.19
N SER A 241 19.96 16.11 -0.61
CA SER A 241 21.40 15.87 -0.44
C SER A 241 22.28 16.79 -1.30
N SER A 242 21.72 17.42 -2.32
CA SER A 242 22.46 18.31 -3.21
C SER A 242 22.44 19.75 -2.69
N ASP A 243 23.60 20.24 -2.24
CA ASP A 243 23.83 21.67 -1.98
C ASP A 243 23.86 22.41 -3.34
N THR A 244 22.66 22.78 -3.81
CA THR A 244 22.35 23.59 -4.99
C THR A 244 23.28 23.48 -6.21
N THR A 245 22.89 22.69 -7.22
CA THR A 245 23.00 23.13 -8.63
C THR A 245 21.87 22.54 -9.46
N LYS A 246 20.96 23.42 -9.89
CA LYS A 246 19.93 23.14 -10.89
C LYS A 246 20.61 22.70 -12.19
N SER A 247 20.58 21.41 -12.52
CA SER A 247 20.90 20.94 -13.87
C SER A 247 19.79 20.05 -14.41
N GLY A 248 19.03 20.59 -15.36
CA GLY A 248 18.31 19.80 -16.35
C GLY A 248 16.93 19.28 -15.95
N ALA A 249 16.11 20.05 -15.20
CA ALA A 249 14.73 19.66 -14.95
C ALA A 249 13.80 20.22 -16.03
N SER A 250 12.93 19.36 -16.58
CA SER A 250 11.57 19.74 -16.99
C SER A 250 11.04 20.82 -16.03
N LYS A 251 10.41 21.90 -16.52
CA LYS A 251 9.89 22.97 -15.67
C LYS A 251 8.89 22.40 -14.66
N MET A 252 9.38 21.98 -13.50
CA MET A 252 8.56 21.68 -12.32
C MET A 252 7.81 22.94 -11.94
N CYS A 253 6.56 22.79 -11.52
CA CYS A 253 5.82 23.91 -10.94
C CYS A 253 6.40 24.28 -9.57
N ASP A 254 6.00 25.44 -9.05
CA ASP A 254 6.48 25.93 -7.75
C ASP A 254 6.19 24.93 -6.63
N SER A 255 4.97 24.36 -6.58
CA SER A 255 4.60 23.36 -5.58
C SER A 255 5.48 22.10 -5.62
N CYS A 256 5.84 21.61 -6.81
CA CYS A 256 6.72 20.45 -6.93
C CYS A 256 8.16 20.78 -6.59
N SER A 257 8.59 22.02 -6.84
CA SER A 257 9.92 22.50 -6.44
C SER A 257 10.03 22.55 -4.91
N GLU A 258 9.00 23.08 -4.22
CA GLU A 258 8.92 23.06 -2.76
C GLU A 258 8.95 21.63 -2.19
N LEU A 259 8.27 20.69 -2.84
CA LEU A 259 8.30 19.27 -2.45
C LEU A 259 9.70 18.68 -2.59
N ALA A 260 10.40 18.96 -3.69
CA ALA A 260 11.76 18.47 -3.91
C ALA A 260 12.74 19.10 -2.92
N ASP A 261 12.72 20.41 -2.75
CA ASP A 261 13.62 21.14 -1.86
C ASP A 261 13.43 20.73 -0.39
N GLY A 262 12.18 20.49 0.03
CA GLY A 262 11.87 20.00 1.37
C GLY A 262 11.92 18.47 1.54
N GLY A 263 12.25 17.73 0.48
CA GLY A 263 12.41 16.28 0.46
C GLY A 263 11.24 15.48 1.04
N VAL A 264 11.57 14.37 1.70
CA VAL A 264 10.57 13.47 2.32
C VAL A 264 9.71 14.19 3.36
N VAL A 265 10.27 15.14 4.10
CA VAL A 265 9.55 15.89 5.14
C VAL A 265 8.43 16.73 4.53
N ALA A 266 8.74 17.55 3.53
CA ALA A 266 7.73 18.35 2.83
C ALA A 266 6.71 17.47 2.11
N PHE A 267 7.14 16.35 1.54
CA PHE A 267 6.23 15.40 0.88
C PHE A 267 5.21 14.79 1.85
N VAL A 268 5.63 14.37 3.04
CA VAL A 268 4.71 13.86 4.08
C VAL A 268 3.77 14.96 4.55
N ALA A 269 4.28 16.16 4.84
CA ALA A 269 3.47 17.30 5.25
C ALA A 269 2.42 17.67 4.19
N ALA A 270 2.79 17.66 2.91
CA ALA A 270 1.89 17.94 1.81
C ALA A 270 0.74 16.92 1.72
N TRP A 271 1.03 15.62 1.91
CA TRP A 271 -0.02 14.60 1.97
C TRP A 271 -0.97 14.78 3.15
N ARG A 272 -0.45 15.15 4.32
CA ARG A 272 -1.27 15.46 5.51
C ARG A 272 -2.16 16.69 5.29
N CYS A 273 -1.61 17.76 4.74
CA CYS A 273 -2.37 18.97 4.40
C CYS A 273 -3.42 18.72 3.30
N HIS A 274 -3.06 17.91 2.30
CA HIS A 274 -3.98 17.48 1.25
C HIS A 274 -5.16 16.68 1.84
N PHE A 275 -4.90 15.76 2.75
CA PHE A 275 -5.95 15.02 3.46
C PHE A 275 -6.88 15.96 4.22
N LEU A 276 -6.36 16.90 5.01
CA LEU A 276 -7.18 17.89 5.72
C LEU A 276 -8.07 18.70 4.76
N LYS A 277 -7.51 19.14 3.64
CA LYS A 277 -8.21 19.98 2.65
C LYS A 277 -9.35 19.23 1.94
N TYR A 278 -9.09 18.02 1.47
CA TYR A 278 -10.00 17.30 0.57
C TYR A 278 -10.83 16.23 1.27
N ALA A 279 -10.34 15.61 2.35
CA ALA A 279 -11.13 14.66 3.15
C ALA A 279 -11.98 15.35 4.22
N GLN A 280 -11.60 16.56 4.64
CA GLN A 280 -12.32 17.38 5.63
C GLN A 280 -12.72 16.59 6.90
N PRO A 281 -11.73 16.06 7.64
CA PRO A 281 -12.02 15.17 8.74
C PRO A 281 -12.73 15.87 9.90
N LYS A 282 -13.74 15.19 10.49
CA LYS A 282 -14.51 15.70 11.63
C LYS A 282 -14.10 15.06 12.96
N SER A 283 -13.42 13.92 12.93
CA SER A 283 -13.02 13.17 14.12
C SER A 283 -11.60 12.62 13.98
N LEU A 284 -10.62 13.52 14.05
CA LEU A 284 -9.21 13.12 14.15
C LEU A 284 -8.87 12.70 15.59
N PRO A 285 -7.85 11.84 15.78
CA PRO A 285 -7.25 11.63 17.09
C PRO A 285 -6.81 12.97 17.70
N ASP A 286 -6.93 13.11 19.03
CA ASP A 286 -6.83 14.41 19.72
C ASP A 286 -5.44 15.06 19.52
N TYR A 287 -4.40 14.24 19.37
CA TYR A 287 -3.02 14.67 19.17
C TYR A 287 -2.53 14.48 17.72
N TRP A 288 -3.44 14.28 16.76
CA TRP A 288 -3.06 14.20 15.36
C TRP A 288 -2.72 15.60 14.83
N ASP A 289 -1.51 15.75 14.30
CA ASP A 289 -0.98 17.03 13.86
C ASP A 289 -0.36 16.88 12.46
N PRO A 290 -0.80 17.68 11.47
CA PRO A 290 -0.19 17.65 10.13
C PRO A 290 1.30 18.05 10.15
N SER A 291 1.70 18.89 11.10
CA SER A 291 3.05 19.44 11.24
C SER A 291 4.00 18.57 12.08
N ARG A 292 3.52 17.43 12.60
CA ARG A 292 4.35 16.52 13.41
C ARG A 292 5.65 16.17 12.67
N PRO A 293 6.83 16.28 13.31
CA PRO A 293 8.09 15.89 12.69
C PRO A 293 8.06 14.47 12.14
N VAL A 294 8.62 14.28 10.95
CA VAL A 294 8.69 12.98 10.27
C VAL A 294 9.80 12.11 10.87
N TYR A 295 10.89 12.74 11.29
CA TYR A 295 11.99 12.13 11.99
C TYR A 295 11.87 12.42 13.49
N ASN A 296 12.11 11.42 14.34
CA ASN A 296 12.22 11.64 15.78
C ASN A 296 13.48 12.46 16.06
N GLY A 297 13.40 13.47 16.92
CA GLY A 297 14.50 14.37 17.27
C GLY A 297 15.66 13.73 18.08
N ASN A 298 15.84 12.41 18.04
CA ASN A 298 16.90 11.71 18.79
C ASN A 298 18.14 11.43 17.91
N SER A 299 18.56 12.39 17.10
CA SER A 299 19.85 12.34 16.40
C SER A 299 21.04 12.74 17.28
N GLU A 300 20.83 13.08 18.56
CA GLU A 300 21.90 13.42 19.52
C GLU A 300 22.32 12.29 20.49
N GLU A 301 21.73 11.10 20.40
CA GLU A 301 22.13 9.94 21.25
C GLU A 301 22.61 8.74 20.43
N ILE A 302 23.56 8.98 19.51
CA ILE A 302 24.50 7.95 19.10
C ILE A 302 25.88 8.57 19.22
N GLY A 303 26.46 8.43 20.41
CA GLY A 303 27.88 8.66 20.65
C GLY A 303 28.76 7.66 19.93
#